data_AF-M5E2R9-F1
#
_entry.id   AF-M5E2R9-F1
#
_cell.length_a   1.000
_cell.length_b   1.000
_cell.length_c   1.000
_cell.angle_alpha   90.00
_cell.angle_beta   90.00
_cell.angle_gamma   90.00
#
_symmetry.space_group_name_H-M   'P 1'
#
loop_
_entity.id
_entity.type
_entity.pdbx_description
1 polymer ?
#
loop_
_entity_poly.entity_id
_entity_poly.type
_entity_poly.pdbx_seq_one_letter_code
_entity_poly.pdbx_strand_id
1 'polypeptide(L)'
;MKKIILLLLIFLLLLPAAASADRGSIPYIPGVRIFEPSQDALIAWNGEEEILILATELYASEKTKILQVLPLPSEPEVKKSSRDVLRRANEFVMQKIFDDLRQPVLRNDMPETPAAEIKEEVVIGSHDILVVEVLNQNYFVNWVNNYLKEKGEKAPQIPETLKETINNYINRGYNYFVFDTIEVSPDPEMNEAISYTFKTDKLYYPLEITKSDHGVSEISLFILTDQNLINYNGIEKDRIIERTPAVELSIVDLAYISEDIDDLFTEKSDDFLIASSNTRLLNWSIKDNLANFNSDLLVDSKIEGLLKNEIIYQGTTFIDVQAEKNYPYSSEKEIETISGVAEMRMGSRMHPWLARSINGKALFSARTNKIITNFDAEGQKITVKGYSSKEAHIAMRDPIDKMPVLISIRDVFYVTEIVGWTPYNGIVVSSDGKLNDERTHFWLKDK
;
A
#
# COMPACT_ATOMS: atom_id res chain seq x y z
N MET A 1 45.83 -12.43 -12.33
CA MET A 1 45.66 -12.33 -10.87
C MET A 1 45.32 -10.90 -10.42
N LYS A 2 46.14 -9.87 -10.69
CA LYS A 2 45.84 -8.47 -10.30
C LYS A 2 44.47 -7.93 -10.78
N LYS A 3 44.04 -8.28 -12.00
CA LYS A 3 42.72 -7.87 -12.53
C LYS A 3 41.53 -8.57 -11.86
N ILE A 4 41.71 -9.81 -11.39
CA ILE A 4 40.66 -10.57 -10.68
C ILE A 4 40.53 -10.05 -9.25
N ILE A 5 41.64 -9.71 -8.60
CA ILE A 5 41.65 -9.07 -7.27
C ILE A 5 40.97 -7.69 -7.33
N LEU A 6 41.22 -6.91 -8.38
CA LEU A 6 40.57 -5.62 -8.58
C LEU A 6 39.05 -5.76 -8.81
N LEU A 7 38.62 -6.78 -9.57
CA LEU A 7 37.20 -7.06 -9.79
C LEU A 7 36.49 -7.50 -8.49
N LEU A 8 37.16 -8.31 -7.67
CA LEU A 8 36.65 -8.75 -6.37
C LEU A 8 36.54 -7.58 -5.37
N LEU A 9 37.49 -6.64 -5.42
CA LEU A 9 37.48 -5.44 -4.59
C LEU A 9 36.36 -4.47 -5.00
N ILE A 10 36.09 -4.34 -6.31
CA ILE A 10 34.97 -3.55 -6.84
C ILE A 10 33.62 -4.22 -6.50
N PHE A 11 33.55 -5.55 -6.50
CA PHE A 11 32.35 -6.29 -6.08
C PHE A 11 32.09 -6.17 -4.58
N LEU A 12 33.14 -6.12 -3.74
CA LEU A 12 33.03 -5.83 -2.31
C LEU A 12 32.57 -4.39 -2.01
N LEU A 13 32.91 -3.44 -2.88
CA LEU A 13 32.46 -2.03 -2.80
C LEU A 13 31.04 -1.82 -3.34
N LEU A 14 30.44 -2.83 -3.99
CA LEU A 14 29.07 -2.84 -4.48
C LEU A 14 28.11 -3.60 -3.55
N LEU A 15 28.59 -4.07 -2.39
CA LEU A 15 27.70 -4.53 -1.33
C LEU A 15 26.88 -3.33 -0.87
N PRO A 16 25.53 -3.37 -0.94
CA PRO A 16 24.71 -2.28 -0.45
C PRO A 16 25.08 -2.01 1.01
N ALA A 17 25.45 -0.76 1.30
CA ALA A 17 25.58 -0.31 2.67
C ALA A 17 24.26 -0.58 3.38
N ALA A 18 24.35 -1.29 4.49
CA ALA A 18 23.24 -1.79 5.28
C ALA A 18 22.13 -0.73 5.44
N ALA A 19 20.91 -1.20 5.24
CA ALA A 19 19.67 -0.57 5.67
C ALA A 19 19.82 -0.15 7.15
N SER A 20 19.68 1.13 7.41
CA SER A 20 19.54 1.71 8.75
C SER A 20 18.07 2.07 8.95
N ALA A 21 17.73 2.49 10.17
CA ALA A 21 16.50 2.13 10.88
C ALA A 21 15.24 2.96 10.59
N ASP A 22 14.09 2.45 11.00
CA ASP A 22 12.87 3.24 11.16
C ASP A 22 12.46 3.23 12.65
N ARG A 23 11.94 4.37 13.13
CA ARG A 23 12.02 4.93 14.50
C ARG A 23 13.32 5.71 14.72
N GLY A 24 13.15 7.00 15.02
CA GLY A 24 14.29 7.88 15.26
C GLY A 24 15.12 7.36 16.42
N SER A 25 16.33 6.89 16.11
CA SER A 25 17.17 6.17 17.07
C SER A 25 18.24 7.07 17.66
N ILE A 26 18.29 7.16 19.00
CA ILE A 26 19.32 7.91 19.72
C ILE A 26 20.21 6.91 20.45
N PRO A 27 21.43 6.62 19.95
CA PRO A 27 22.35 5.73 20.64
C PRO A 27 22.90 6.40 21.89
N TYR A 28 23.01 5.63 22.97
CA TYR A 28 23.63 6.10 24.21
C TYR A 28 25.12 6.40 23.96
N ILE A 29 25.80 5.57 23.17
CA ILE A 29 27.19 5.82 22.77
C ILE A 29 27.23 6.59 21.44
N PRO A 30 27.76 7.83 21.40
CA PRO A 30 27.85 8.60 20.17
C PRO A 30 28.70 7.88 19.10
N GLY A 31 28.20 7.85 17.87
CA GLY A 31 28.92 7.28 16.72
C GLY A 31 28.68 5.78 16.47
N VAL A 32 27.96 5.09 17.36
CA VAL A 32 27.46 3.72 17.09
C VAL A 32 26.41 3.78 15.99
N ARG A 33 26.56 2.91 14.98
CA ARG A 33 25.61 2.81 13.86
C ARG A 33 24.55 1.77 14.16
N ILE A 34 23.29 2.12 13.95
CA ILE A 34 22.14 1.25 14.11
C ILE A 34 21.63 0.83 12.74
N PHE A 35 21.36 -0.46 12.58
CA PHE A 35 20.89 -1.06 11.35
C PHE A 35 19.57 -1.80 11.60
N GLU A 36 18.62 -1.63 10.69
CA GLU A 36 17.33 -2.33 10.69
C GLU A 36 17.04 -2.79 9.26
N PRO A 37 17.31 -4.07 8.94
CA PRO A 37 17.26 -4.54 7.57
C PRO A 37 15.84 -4.74 7.02
N SER A 38 14.86 -4.90 7.90
CA SER A 38 13.47 -5.11 7.53
C SER A 38 12.57 -4.69 8.67
N GLN A 39 11.46 -4.05 8.31
CA GLN A 39 10.36 -3.80 9.23
C GLN A 39 9.11 -4.48 8.75
N ASP A 40 8.52 -5.20 9.70
CA ASP A 40 7.19 -5.72 9.56
C ASP A 40 6.29 -4.99 10.55
N ALA A 41 5.27 -4.34 10.01
CA ALA A 41 4.21 -3.76 10.81
C ALA A 41 2.87 -4.34 10.40
N LEU A 42 1.99 -4.46 11.38
CA LEU A 42 0.58 -4.69 11.16
C LEU A 42 -0.20 -3.47 11.62
N ILE A 43 -1.10 -3.00 10.78
CA ILE A 43 -2.00 -1.87 11.05
C ILE A 43 -3.41 -2.41 10.95
N ALA A 44 -4.22 -2.26 12.00
CA ALA A 44 -5.66 -2.47 11.93
C ALA A 44 -6.35 -1.12 12.14
N TRP A 45 -7.15 -0.66 11.16
CA TRP A 45 -7.79 0.65 11.21
C TRP A 45 -9.25 0.58 10.76
N ASN A 46 -10.15 1.08 11.61
CA ASN A 46 -11.61 1.06 11.39
C ASN A 46 -12.20 2.41 10.97
N GLY A 47 -11.37 3.38 10.60
CA GLY A 47 -11.80 4.74 10.25
C GLY A 47 -11.62 5.78 11.37
N GLU A 48 -11.55 5.35 12.64
CA GLU A 48 -11.51 6.25 13.81
C GLU A 48 -10.45 5.86 14.84
N GLU A 49 -10.11 4.58 14.91
CA GLU A 49 -9.11 4.03 15.82
C GLU A 49 -8.20 3.07 15.05
N GLU A 50 -6.92 3.08 15.42
CA GLU A 50 -5.86 2.28 14.81
C GLU A 50 -5.11 1.48 15.87
N ILE A 51 -4.90 0.19 15.59
CA ILE A 51 -3.96 -0.67 16.30
C ILE A 51 -2.73 -0.84 15.41
N LEU A 52 -1.61 -0.30 15.85
CA LEU A 52 -0.31 -0.42 15.21
C LEU A 52 0.55 -1.43 15.98
N ILE A 53 0.85 -2.57 15.36
CA ILE A 53 1.76 -3.59 15.90
C ILE A 53 3.09 -3.51 15.17
N LEU A 54 4.16 -3.25 15.91
CA LEU A 54 5.51 -3.16 15.36
C LEU A 54 6.36 -4.33 15.84
N ALA A 55 7.03 -4.99 14.89
CA ALA A 55 8.07 -5.98 15.15
C ALA A 55 9.34 -5.58 14.39
N THR A 56 10.40 -5.29 15.13
CA THR A 56 11.63 -4.68 14.58
C THR A 56 12.86 -5.54 14.88
N GLU A 57 13.70 -5.79 13.88
CA GLU A 57 14.97 -6.50 14.04
C GLU A 57 16.13 -5.52 13.95
N LEU A 58 16.82 -5.29 15.07
CA LEU A 58 17.82 -4.23 15.19
C LEU A 58 19.22 -4.79 15.44
N TYR A 59 20.21 -4.14 14.82
CA TYR A 59 21.62 -4.46 14.95
C TYR A 59 22.39 -3.18 15.24
N ALA A 60 23.47 -3.29 16.00
CA ALA A 60 24.37 -2.17 16.24
C ALA A 60 25.80 -2.54 15.87
N SER A 61 26.60 -1.55 15.44
CA SER A 61 28.03 -1.77 15.19
C SER A 61 28.78 -2.23 16.44
N GLU A 62 28.29 -1.87 17.62
CA GLU A 62 28.81 -2.26 18.94
C GLU A 62 27.64 -2.38 19.93
N LYS A 63 27.78 -3.19 20.98
CA LYS A 63 26.74 -3.37 22.00
C LYS A 63 26.45 -2.04 22.70
N THR A 64 25.20 -1.60 22.67
CA THR A 64 24.78 -0.32 23.26
C THR A 64 23.30 -0.33 23.66
N LYS A 65 22.85 0.76 24.27
CA LYS A 65 21.43 1.06 24.44
C LYS A 65 21.02 2.10 23.40
N ILE A 66 19.79 2.01 22.93
CA ILE A 66 19.19 3.05 22.10
C ILE A 66 17.87 3.49 22.69
N LEU A 67 17.57 4.77 22.51
CA LEU A 67 16.26 5.35 22.75
C LEU A 67 15.59 5.54 21.39
N GLN A 68 14.58 4.74 21.09
CA GLN A 68 13.74 4.91 19.90
C GLN A 68 12.62 5.89 20.19
N VAL A 69 12.26 6.67 19.18
CA VAL A 69 11.19 7.67 19.24
C VAL A 69 10.14 7.36 18.19
N LEU A 70 8.87 7.27 18.60
CA LEU A 70 7.71 7.03 17.75
C LEU A 70 6.66 8.13 17.97
N PRO A 71 6.44 9.03 17.00
CA PRO A 71 5.40 10.04 17.06
C PRO A 71 4.03 9.45 16.71
N LEU A 72 3.01 9.81 17.47
CA LEU A 72 1.62 9.38 17.26
C LEU A 72 0.66 10.58 17.25
N PRO A 73 -0.45 10.50 16.50
CA PRO A 73 -1.40 11.60 16.35
C PRO A 73 -2.23 11.85 17.62
N SER A 74 -2.42 10.84 18.47
CA SER A 74 -3.12 10.96 19.75
C SER A 74 -2.41 10.14 20.83
N GLU A 75 -2.87 10.28 22.08
CA GLU A 75 -2.40 9.45 23.18
C GLU A 75 -2.66 7.97 22.88
N PRO A 76 -1.63 7.10 22.91
CA PRO A 76 -1.80 5.67 22.73
C PRO A 76 -2.08 4.94 24.05
N GLU A 77 -2.85 3.87 23.98
CA GLU A 77 -2.70 2.73 24.87
C GLU A 77 -1.55 1.85 24.35
N VAL A 78 -0.65 1.43 25.25
CA VAL A 78 0.48 0.56 24.89
C VAL A 78 0.29 -0.80 25.54
N LYS A 79 0.22 -1.85 24.73
CA LYS A 79 0.11 -3.24 25.18
C LYS A 79 1.25 -4.09 24.62
N LYS A 80 1.60 -5.15 25.34
CA LYS A 80 2.45 -6.21 24.79
C LYS A 80 1.70 -6.92 23.67
N SER A 81 2.38 -7.19 22.56
CA SER A 81 1.86 -7.99 21.45
C SER A 81 2.73 -9.22 21.21
N SER A 82 2.35 -10.03 20.22
CA SER A 82 3.11 -11.18 19.77
C SER A 82 3.35 -11.10 18.26
N ARG A 83 4.53 -11.52 17.82
CA ARG A 83 4.83 -11.73 16.39
C ARG A 83 3.90 -12.77 15.76
N ASP A 84 3.24 -13.61 16.57
CA ASP A 84 2.20 -14.51 16.09
C ASP A 84 1.06 -13.78 15.40
N VAL A 85 0.73 -12.55 15.79
CA VAL A 85 -0.32 -11.78 15.13
C VAL A 85 0.06 -11.50 13.67
N LEU A 86 1.31 -11.07 13.44
CA LEU A 86 1.86 -10.87 12.09
C LEU A 86 1.97 -12.19 11.32
N ARG A 87 2.41 -13.27 11.98
CA ARG A 87 2.48 -14.61 11.37
C ARG A 87 1.10 -15.07 10.89
N ARG A 88 0.07 -14.97 11.74
CA ARG A 88 -1.30 -15.38 11.44
C ARG A 88 -1.89 -14.55 10.31
N ALA A 89 -1.66 -13.24 10.29
CA ALA A 89 -2.05 -12.41 9.14
C ALA A 89 -1.36 -12.87 7.84
N ASN A 90 -0.06 -13.14 7.88
CA ASN A 90 0.70 -13.63 6.73
C ASN A 90 0.21 -15.00 6.23
N GLU A 91 -0.34 -15.87 7.08
CA GLU A 91 -0.91 -17.16 6.68
C GLU A 91 -2.05 -16.99 5.65
N PHE A 92 -2.92 -15.99 5.83
CA PHE A 92 -4.01 -15.72 4.89
C PHE A 92 -3.50 -15.24 3.53
N VAL A 93 -2.47 -14.40 3.54
CA VAL A 93 -1.79 -13.94 2.32
C VAL A 93 -1.15 -15.11 1.57
N MET A 94 -0.43 -15.97 2.29
CA MET A 94 0.20 -17.15 1.71
C MET A 94 -0.83 -18.15 1.18
N GLN A 95 -1.92 -18.40 1.92
CA GLN A 95 -3.01 -19.26 1.48
C GLN A 95 -3.60 -18.76 0.16
N LYS A 96 -3.85 -17.45 0.03
CA LYS A 96 -4.35 -16.85 -1.21
C LYS A 96 -3.39 -17.08 -2.38
N ILE A 97 -2.09 -16.88 -2.17
CA ILE A 97 -1.05 -17.19 -3.18
C ILE A 97 -1.12 -18.67 -3.58
N PHE A 98 -1.20 -19.58 -2.62
CA PHE A 98 -1.27 -21.02 -2.91
C PHE A 98 -2.55 -21.40 -3.66
N ASP A 99 -3.69 -20.80 -3.32
CA ASP A 99 -4.96 -21.01 -4.01
C ASP A 99 -4.91 -20.49 -5.45
N ASP A 100 -4.27 -19.35 -5.68
CA ASP A 100 -4.08 -18.77 -7.01
C ASP A 100 -3.07 -19.57 -7.87
N LEU A 101 -2.12 -20.27 -7.23
CA LEU A 101 -1.12 -21.14 -7.89
C LEU A 101 -1.61 -22.58 -8.15
N ARG A 102 -2.77 -22.99 -7.61
CA ARG A 102 -3.29 -24.36 -7.80
C ARG A 102 -3.86 -24.58 -9.22
N GLN A 103 -3.10 -25.26 -10.07
CA GLN A 103 -3.65 -26.08 -11.16
C GLN A 103 -4.26 -27.39 -10.60
N PRO A 104 -5.26 -28.00 -11.26
CA PRO A 104 -5.91 -29.20 -10.76
C PRO A 104 -4.97 -30.39 -10.87
N VAL A 105 -4.31 -30.73 -9.78
CA VAL A 105 -3.69 -32.04 -9.60
C VAL A 105 -4.40 -32.71 -8.43
N LEU A 106 -5.04 -33.84 -8.71
CA LEU A 106 -5.62 -34.75 -7.73
C LEU A 106 -4.62 -34.98 -6.59
N ARG A 107 -4.93 -34.49 -5.38
CA ARG A 107 -4.21 -34.85 -4.16
C ARG A 107 -4.98 -35.91 -3.40
N ASN A 108 -4.33 -37.05 -3.22
CA ASN A 108 -4.62 -37.98 -2.13
C ASN A 108 -4.05 -37.43 -0.81
N ASP A 109 -4.70 -37.85 0.27
CA ASP A 109 -4.59 -37.48 1.69
C ASP A 109 -3.21 -37.11 2.27
N MET A 110 -3.24 -36.05 3.09
CA MET A 110 -3.05 -36.01 4.56
C MET A 110 -2.30 -34.70 4.93
N PRO A 111 -2.78 -33.90 5.89
CA PRO A 111 -2.02 -32.75 6.36
C PRO A 111 -0.89 -33.23 7.28
N GLU A 112 0.36 -32.93 6.92
CA GLU A 112 1.49 -33.04 7.83
C GLU A 112 1.34 -32.01 8.95
N THR A 113 1.32 -32.52 10.18
CA THR A 113 1.45 -31.75 11.42
C THR A 113 2.67 -30.82 11.40
N PRO A 114 2.57 -29.57 11.91
CA PRO A 114 3.70 -28.65 11.94
C PRO A 114 4.84 -29.16 12.82
N ALA A 115 6.08 -28.83 12.43
CA ALA A 115 7.32 -29.39 12.97
C ALA A 115 7.69 -28.94 14.41
N ALA A 116 6.83 -28.22 15.11
CA ALA A 116 7.03 -27.86 16.51
C ALA A 116 5.71 -27.51 17.23
N GLU A 117 5.64 -27.90 18.49
CA GLU A 117 4.61 -27.54 19.46
C GLU A 117 5.13 -26.32 20.25
N ILE A 118 4.53 -25.14 20.06
CA ILE A 118 4.83 -23.95 20.86
C ILE A 118 4.08 -24.09 22.18
N LYS A 119 4.82 -24.35 23.25
CA LYS A 119 4.30 -24.45 24.61
C LYS A 119 4.45 -23.11 25.30
N GLU A 120 3.47 -22.23 25.08
CA GLU A 120 3.24 -21.01 25.86
C GLU A 120 4.32 -19.91 25.70
N GLU A 121 3.91 -18.67 25.38
CA GLU A 121 4.80 -17.50 25.45
C GLU A 121 4.06 -16.29 26.04
N VAL A 122 4.44 -15.93 27.27
CA VAL A 122 4.23 -14.63 27.90
C VAL A 122 5.46 -14.38 28.78
N VAL A 123 6.13 -13.23 28.68
CA VAL A 123 6.30 -12.16 29.69
C VAL A 123 7.22 -11.07 29.10
N ILE A 124 7.05 -9.82 29.54
CA ILE A 124 7.75 -8.59 29.18
C ILE A 124 9.26 -8.67 29.49
N GLY A 125 10.11 -8.42 28.49
CA GLY A 125 11.57 -8.38 28.57
C GLY A 125 12.19 -6.98 28.75
N SER A 126 13.07 -6.58 27.81
CA SER A 126 14.09 -5.49 27.89
C SER A 126 13.64 -4.08 27.50
N HIS A 127 12.36 -3.86 27.16
CA HIS A 127 11.82 -2.57 26.73
C HIS A 127 11.40 -1.68 27.92
N ASP A 128 11.82 -0.42 27.91
CA ASP A 128 11.37 0.62 28.85
C ASP A 128 10.61 1.70 28.07
N ILE A 129 9.27 1.59 28.07
CA ILE A 129 8.38 2.41 27.25
C ILE A 129 7.79 3.56 28.06
N LEU A 130 7.91 4.78 27.53
CA LEU A 130 7.31 5.99 28.09
C LEU A 130 6.52 6.74 27.02
N VAL A 131 5.29 7.11 27.34
CA VAL A 131 4.46 7.99 26.51
C VAL A 131 4.55 9.40 27.05
N VAL A 132 4.90 10.37 26.20
CA VAL A 132 5.10 11.76 26.59
C VAL A 132 4.37 12.68 25.62
N GLU A 133 3.54 13.57 26.17
CA GLU A 133 3.02 14.71 25.42
C GLU A 133 4.10 15.82 25.35
N VAL A 134 4.59 16.10 24.15
CA VAL A 134 5.61 17.11 23.87
C VAL A 134 4.94 18.35 23.33
N LEU A 135 5.04 19.44 24.11
CA LEU A 135 4.40 20.71 23.78
C LEU A 135 5.23 21.59 22.82
N ASN A 136 6.55 21.40 22.77
CA ASN A 136 7.45 22.10 21.85
C ASN A 136 8.84 21.43 21.78
N GLN A 137 9.61 21.79 20.75
CA GLN A 137 10.95 21.24 20.48
C GLN A 137 11.95 21.44 21.62
N ASN A 138 11.95 22.61 22.30
CA ASN A 138 12.86 22.86 23.42
C ASN A 138 12.56 21.93 24.61
N TYR A 139 11.28 21.66 24.86
CA TYR A 139 10.85 20.71 25.88
C TYR A 139 11.30 19.29 25.55
N PHE A 140 11.15 18.85 24.28
CA PHE A 140 11.67 17.56 23.81
C PHE A 140 13.18 17.42 24.06
N VAL A 141 13.97 18.38 23.58
CA VAL A 141 15.44 18.33 23.71
C VAL A 141 15.85 18.29 25.18
N ASN A 142 15.22 19.11 26.03
CA ASN A 142 15.52 19.12 27.46
C ASN A 142 15.12 17.82 28.14
N TRP A 143 13.95 17.28 27.83
CA TRP A 143 13.44 16.04 28.40
C TRP A 143 14.34 14.85 28.02
N VAL A 144 14.64 14.66 26.73
CA VAL A 144 15.51 13.57 26.24
C VAL A 144 16.91 13.67 26.86
N ASN A 145 17.50 14.87 26.93
CA ASN A 145 18.81 15.05 27.54
C ASN A 145 18.80 14.71 29.04
N ASN A 146 17.75 15.06 29.78
CA ASN A 146 17.63 14.72 31.19
C ASN A 146 17.43 13.22 31.39
N TYR A 147 16.53 12.61 30.61
CA TYR A 147 16.25 11.18 30.63
C TYR A 147 17.52 10.34 30.35
N LEU A 148 18.27 10.68 29.29
CA LEU A 148 19.51 9.98 28.96
C LEU A 148 20.58 10.14 30.06
N LYS A 149 20.71 11.33 30.65
CA LYS A 149 21.63 11.57 31.79
C LYS A 149 21.27 10.75 33.02
N GLU A 150 19.99 10.70 33.37
CA GLU A 150 19.50 9.87 34.49
C GLU A 150 19.78 8.39 34.27
N LYS A 151 19.71 7.93 33.02
CA LYS A 151 20.02 6.55 32.61
C LYS A 151 21.52 6.28 32.39
N GLY A 152 22.39 7.23 32.76
CA GLY A 152 23.84 7.05 32.83
C GLY A 152 24.65 7.60 31.65
N GLU A 153 24.00 8.25 30.67
CA GLU A 153 24.70 8.83 29.53
C GLU A 153 25.31 10.20 29.86
N LYS A 154 26.60 10.38 29.56
CA LYS A 154 27.36 11.55 30.02
C LYS A 154 27.20 12.75 29.07
N ALA A 155 27.02 12.50 27.78
CA ALA A 155 26.95 13.55 26.77
C ALA A 155 26.02 13.14 25.61
N PRO A 156 24.70 13.03 25.85
CA PRO A 156 23.75 12.64 24.82
C PRO A 156 23.81 13.61 23.62
N GLN A 157 23.90 13.04 22.41
CA GLN A 157 23.88 13.80 21.16
C GLN A 157 22.64 13.43 20.36
N ILE A 158 21.65 14.31 20.40
CA ILE A 158 20.45 14.19 19.56
C ILE A 158 20.80 14.71 18.16
N PRO A 159 20.67 13.90 17.09
CA PRO A 159 20.90 14.35 15.73
C PRO A 159 20.06 15.58 15.38
N GLU A 160 20.63 16.55 14.66
CA GLU A 160 19.90 17.77 14.30
C GLU A 160 18.71 17.47 13.39
N THR A 161 18.89 16.51 12.47
CA THR A 161 17.81 15.97 11.62
C THR A 161 16.63 15.45 12.44
N LEU A 162 16.89 14.71 13.54
CA LEU A 162 15.85 14.23 14.43
C LEU A 162 15.13 15.40 15.11
N LYS A 163 15.84 16.42 15.59
CA LYS A 163 15.20 17.60 16.20
C LYS A 163 14.30 18.34 15.21
N GLU A 164 14.73 18.50 13.96
CA GLU A 164 13.93 19.12 12.90
C GLU A 164 12.67 18.30 12.61
N THR A 165 12.82 16.98 12.46
CA THR A 165 11.71 16.06 12.24
C THR A 165 10.69 16.09 13.38
N ILE A 166 11.15 16.09 14.64
CA ILE A 166 10.26 16.21 15.82
C ILE A 166 9.49 17.54 15.79
N ASN A 167 10.15 18.64 15.42
CA ASN A 167 9.48 19.93 15.28
C ASN A 167 8.40 19.90 14.17
N ASN A 168 8.64 19.19 13.06
CA ASN A 168 7.64 19.00 12.01
C ASN A 168 6.41 18.23 12.52
N TYR A 169 6.61 17.17 13.31
CA TYR A 169 5.50 16.43 13.93
C TYR A 169 4.66 17.33 14.85
N ILE A 170 5.31 18.08 15.75
CA ILE A 170 4.64 19.03 16.66
C ILE A 170 3.84 20.07 15.88
N ASN A 171 4.42 20.65 14.81
CA ASN A 171 3.74 21.65 13.98
C ASN A 171 2.51 21.07 13.24
N ARG A 172 2.48 19.76 13.00
CA ARG A 172 1.33 19.04 12.43
C ARG A 172 0.32 18.58 13.49
N GLY A 173 0.59 18.83 14.77
CA GLY A 173 -0.26 18.44 15.90
C GLY A 173 0.00 17.05 16.48
N TYR A 174 1.07 16.37 16.04
CA TYR A 174 1.49 15.06 16.55
C TYR A 174 2.33 15.29 17.81
N ASN A 175 1.63 15.46 18.93
CA ASN A 175 2.25 15.86 20.18
C ASN A 175 2.57 14.67 21.09
N TYR A 176 2.12 13.45 20.78
CA TYR A 176 2.38 12.27 21.59
C TYR A 176 3.58 11.50 21.04
N PHE A 177 4.60 11.33 21.88
CA PHE A 177 5.83 10.61 21.53
C PHE A 177 6.00 9.43 22.46
N VAL A 178 6.10 8.24 21.87
CA VAL A 178 6.51 7.04 22.57
C VAL A 178 8.02 6.95 22.51
N PHE A 179 8.64 6.80 23.68
CA PHE A 179 10.05 6.54 23.85
C PHE A 179 10.22 5.09 24.28
N ASP A 180 11.06 4.35 23.57
CA ASP A 180 11.35 2.95 23.88
C ASP A 180 12.86 2.77 24.05
N THR A 181 13.29 2.37 25.25
CA THR A 181 14.70 2.08 25.52
C THR A 181 14.97 0.59 25.37
N ILE A 182 15.88 0.23 24.47
CA ILE A 182 16.24 -1.17 24.21
C ILE A 182 17.76 -1.37 24.18
N GLU A 183 18.19 -2.59 24.49
CA GLU A 183 19.58 -3.02 24.30
C GLU A 183 19.73 -3.61 22.89
N VAL A 184 20.80 -3.21 22.20
CA VAL A 184 21.11 -3.68 20.84
C VAL A 184 22.56 -4.15 20.77
N SER A 185 22.82 -5.14 19.93
CA SER A 185 24.13 -5.77 19.81
C SER A 185 24.50 -6.02 18.34
N PRO A 186 25.77 -6.33 18.03
CA PRO A 186 26.16 -6.78 16.69
C PRO A 186 25.54 -8.12 16.30
N ASP A 187 25.22 -8.97 17.27
CA ASP A 187 24.47 -10.20 17.05
C ASP A 187 22.97 -9.87 17.02
N PRO A 188 22.21 -10.35 16.01
CA PRO A 188 20.76 -10.17 15.96
C PRO A 188 20.12 -10.68 17.23
N GLU A 189 19.50 -9.77 17.99
CA GLU A 189 18.55 -10.13 19.03
C GLU A 189 17.16 -9.78 18.51
N MET A 190 16.26 -10.76 18.60
CA MET A 190 14.90 -10.62 18.10
C MET A 190 14.08 -9.85 19.14
N ASN A 191 13.67 -8.62 18.81
CA ASN A 191 12.90 -7.79 19.73
C ASN A 191 11.41 -8.19 19.77
N GLU A 192 10.78 -7.90 20.90
CA GLU A 192 9.37 -8.22 21.15
C GLU A 192 8.44 -7.31 20.33
N ALA A 193 7.26 -7.81 19.99
CA ALA A 193 6.25 -7.01 19.30
C ALA A 193 5.49 -6.11 20.30
N ILE A 194 5.32 -4.84 19.96
CA ILE A 194 4.59 -3.86 20.77
C ILE A 194 3.34 -3.42 20.00
N SER A 195 2.19 -3.37 20.68
CA SER A 195 0.94 -2.83 20.16
C SER A 195 0.69 -1.42 20.70
N TYR A 196 0.32 -0.51 19.79
CA TYR A 196 -0.11 0.84 20.08
C TYR A 196 -1.54 1.03 19.58
N THR A 197 -2.49 1.29 20.47
CA THR A 197 -3.88 1.61 20.10
C THR A 197 -4.12 3.09 20.29
N PHE A 198 -4.55 3.81 19.25
CA PHE A 198 -4.77 5.25 19.32
C PHE A 198 -5.85 5.73 18.36
N LYS A 199 -6.41 6.91 18.62
CA LYS A 199 -7.45 7.52 17.78
C LYS A 199 -6.84 8.23 16.59
N THR A 200 -7.38 7.99 15.40
CA THR A 200 -6.98 8.64 14.17
C THR A 200 -8.07 8.55 13.12
N ASP A 201 -8.32 9.66 12.41
CA ASP A 201 -9.26 9.71 11.28
C ASP A 201 -8.61 9.33 9.94
N LYS A 202 -7.37 8.83 9.99
CA LYS A 202 -6.59 8.34 8.84
C LYS A 202 -5.79 7.11 9.25
N LEU A 203 -5.64 6.16 8.34
CA LEU A 203 -4.60 5.15 8.42
C LEU A 203 -3.24 5.84 8.50
N TYR A 204 -2.43 5.50 9.49
CA TYR A 204 -1.18 6.19 9.80
C TYR A 204 0.01 5.22 9.90
N TYR A 205 1.14 5.60 9.31
CA TYR A 205 2.42 4.96 9.60
C TYR A 205 3.56 5.99 9.57
N PRO A 206 4.34 6.13 10.66
CA PRO A 206 5.33 7.20 10.82
C PRO A 206 6.61 6.92 10.04
N LEU A 207 6.65 7.30 8.76
CA LEU A 207 7.84 7.18 7.92
C LEU A 207 8.76 8.40 8.02
N GLU A 208 8.27 9.58 8.38
CA GLU A 208 9.13 10.77 8.40
C GLU A 208 10.16 10.70 9.54
N ILE A 209 9.83 10.06 10.66
CA ILE A 209 10.72 9.90 11.81
C ILE A 209 12.02 9.15 11.47
N THR A 210 12.01 8.39 10.39
CA THR A 210 13.04 7.44 9.97
C THR A 210 14.11 8.11 9.11
N LYS A 211 13.81 9.33 8.65
CA LYS A 211 14.76 10.22 7.99
C LYS A 211 15.99 10.57 8.84
N SER A 212 15.91 10.42 10.17
CA SER A 212 17.08 10.59 11.04
C SER A 212 18.13 9.50 10.88
N ASP A 213 17.74 8.38 10.28
CA ASP A 213 18.56 7.21 10.03
C ASP A 213 19.04 7.18 8.57
N HIS A 214 19.72 6.10 8.15
CA HIS A 214 20.45 6.07 6.87
C HIS A 214 20.18 4.80 6.04
N GLY A 215 20.59 4.79 4.77
CA GLY A 215 20.51 3.58 3.95
C GLY A 215 19.16 3.38 3.26
N VAL A 216 19.02 2.23 2.59
CA VAL A 216 17.81 1.85 1.86
C VAL A 216 17.05 0.84 2.69
N SER A 217 15.78 1.11 2.99
CA SER A 217 14.90 0.21 3.75
C SER A 217 13.75 -0.26 2.87
N GLU A 218 13.20 -1.41 3.24
CA GLU A 218 11.96 -1.92 2.69
C GLU A 218 10.98 -2.17 3.83
N ILE A 219 9.96 -1.31 3.91
CA ILE A 219 8.91 -1.37 4.90
C ILE A 219 7.82 -2.31 4.38
N SER A 220 7.54 -3.38 5.13
CA SER A 220 6.47 -4.34 4.83
C SER A 220 5.29 -4.09 5.77
N LEU A 221 4.11 -3.80 5.20
CA LEU A 221 2.91 -3.46 5.95
C LEU A 221 1.79 -4.47 5.66
N PHE A 222 1.31 -5.14 6.70
CA PHE A 222 0.01 -5.80 6.69
C PHE A 222 -1.05 -4.81 7.18
N ILE A 223 -2.09 -4.58 6.39
CA ILE A 223 -3.13 -3.60 6.72
C ILE A 223 -4.48 -4.30 6.75
N LEU A 224 -5.15 -4.25 7.89
CA LEU A 224 -6.50 -4.73 8.12
C LEU A 224 -7.43 -3.52 8.18
N THR A 225 -8.39 -3.44 7.25
CA THR A 225 -9.37 -2.35 7.27
C THR A 225 -10.66 -2.74 6.55
N ASP A 226 -11.78 -2.25 7.06
CA ASP A 226 -13.10 -2.27 6.41
C ASP A 226 -13.37 -0.99 5.61
N GLN A 227 -12.42 -0.06 5.61
CA GLN A 227 -12.51 1.23 4.93
C GLN A 227 -12.05 1.15 3.47
N ASN A 228 -12.56 2.07 2.65
CA ASN A 228 -11.99 2.34 1.33
C ASN A 228 -10.81 3.31 1.49
N LEU A 229 -9.63 2.93 1.01
CA LEU A 229 -8.41 3.75 1.10
C LEU A 229 -8.29 4.64 -0.14
N ILE A 230 -8.56 5.93 0.03
CA ILE A 230 -8.85 6.82 -1.10
C ILE A 230 -7.87 7.99 -1.17
N ASN A 231 -7.73 8.73 -0.06
CA ASN A 231 -7.00 9.99 -0.05
C ASN A 231 -5.60 9.78 0.55
N TYR A 232 -4.62 9.57 -0.33
CA TYR A 232 -3.21 9.41 0.03
C TYR A 232 -2.58 10.79 0.27
N ASN A 233 -2.48 11.17 1.54
CA ASN A 233 -2.03 12.47 2.01
C ASN A 233 -0.59 12.41 2.58
N GLY A 234 0.39 12.00 1.78
CA GLY A 234 1.77 11.88 2.25
C GLY A 234 2.61 11.10 1.25
N ILE A 235 2.92 9.84 1.58
CA ILE A 235 3.44 8.91 0.57
C ILE A 235 2.41 8.74 -0.56
N GLU A 236 2.84 9.04 -1.79
CA GLU A 236 2.03 8.88 -2.99
C GLU A 236 1.71 7.40 -3.25
N LYS A 237 0.51 7.11 -3.76
CA LYS A 237 0.04 5.72 -4.00
C LYS A 237 0.96 4.93 -4.94
N ASP A 238 1.61 5.57 -5.90
CA ASP A 238 2.52 4.92 -6.86
C ASP A 238 3.85 4.47 -6.23
N ARG A 239 4.19 4.98 -5.05
CA ARG A 239 5.32 4.50 -4.24
C ARG A 239 4.98 3.28 -3.39
N ILE A 240 3.70 2.89 -3.33
CA ILE A 240 3.21 1.73 -2.58
C ILE A 240 3.08 0.55 -3.52
N ILE A 241 3.78 -0.54 -3.21
CA ILE A 241 3.74 -1.78 -3.96
C ILE A 241 2.79 -2.76 -3.25
N GLU A 242 1.67 -3.09 -3.89
CA GLU A 242 0.83 -4.20 -3.46
C GLU A 242 1.52 -5.52 -3.80
N ARG A 243 2.01 -6.23 -2.78
CA ARG A 243 2.73 -7.51 -2.95
C ARG A 243 1.79 -8.65 -3.31
N THR A 244 0.54 -8.58 -2.85
CA THR A 244 -0.51 -9.54 -3.15
C THR A 244 -1.86 -8.84 -3.30
N PRO A 245 -2.83 -9.43 -4.02
CA PRO A 245 -4.21 -8.98 -3.97
C PRO A 245 -4.74 -8.95 -2.53
N ALA A 246 -5.69 -8.06 -2.27
CA ALA A 246 -6.41 -8.01 -1.00
C ALA A 246 -7.09 -9.35 -0.68
N VAL A 247 -7.05 -9.73 0.60
CA VAL A 247 -7.73 -10.93 1.12
C VAL A 247 -8.91 -10.50 1.97
N GLU A 248 -10.12 -10.92 1.61
CA GLU A 248 -11.31 -10.73 2.43
C GLU A 248 -11.26 -11.65 3.64
N LEU A 249 -11.52 -11.12 4.83
CA LEU A 249 -11.49 -11.87 6.10
C LEU A 249 -12.88 -11.91 6.74
N SER A 250 -13.23 -13.06 7.33
CA SER A 250 -14.39 -13.22 8.20
C SER A 250 -14.07 -12.84 9.64
N ILE A 251 -15.10 -12.67 10.50
CA ILE A 251 -14.91 -12.45 11.95
C ILE A 251 -14.03 -13.56 12.56
N VAL A 252 -14.25 -14.82 12.16
CA VAL A 252 -13.47 -15.96 12.67
C VAL A 252 -11.99 -15.83 12.31
N ASP A 253 -11.69 -15.28 11.13
CA ASP A 253 -10.32 -15.01 10.70
C ASP A 253 -9.69 -13.88 11.51
N LEU A 254 -10.45 -12.81 11.81
CA LEU A 254 -10.00 -11.69 12.65
C LEU A 254 -9.69 -12.15 14.08
N ALA A 255 -10.60 -12.90 14.71
CA ALA A 255 -10.39 -13.47 16.04
C ALA A 255 -9.20 -14.45 16.07
N TYR A 256 -8.98 -15.20 14.98
CA TYR A 256 -7.77 -16.02 14.84
C TYR A 256 -6.51 -15.16 14.78
N ILE A 257 -6.51 -14.02 14.07
CA ILE A 257 -5.37 -13.09 14.02
C ILE A 257 -5.10 -12.49 15.41
N SER A 258 -6.10 -11.86 16.03
CA SER A 258 -6.01 -11.24 17.36
C SER A 258 -7.39 -10.85 17.89
N GLU A 259 -7.66 -11.11 19.17
CA GLU A 259 -8.88 -10.67 19.86
C GLU A 259 -9.02 -9.14 19.87
N ASP A 260 -7.96 -8.38 20.19
CA ASP A 260 -8.01 -6.91 20.17
C ASP A 260 -8.37 -6.35 18.77
N ILE A 261 -7.93 -7.02 17.69
CA ILE A 261 -8.27 -6.63 16.32
C ILE A 261 -9.71 -7.00 15.99
N ASP A 262 -10.19 -8.17 16.43
CA ASP A 262 -11.59 -8.55 16.26
C ASP A 262 -12.51 -7.57 16.97
N ASP A 263 -12.20 -7.22 18.23
CA ASP A 263 -12.91 -6.23 19.02
C ASP A 263 -12.97 -4.87 18.30
N LEU A 264 -11.86 -4.40 17.73
CA LEU A 264 -11.80 -3.14 16.95
C LEU A 264 -12.84 -3.07 15.82
N PHE A 265 -13.15 -4.20 15.17
CA PHE A 265 -14.10 -4.29 14.06
C PHE A 265 -15.50 -4.76 14.47
N THR A 266 -15.66 -5.34 15.67
CA THR A 266 -16.95 -5.89 16.15
C THR A 266 -17.65 -5.02 17.19
N GLU A 267 -16.92 -4.18 17.94
CA GLU A 267 -17.47 -3.29 18.98
C GLU A 267 -18.56 -2.32 18.46
N LYS A 268 -18.66 -2.13 17.13
CA LYS A 268 -19.66 -1.26 16.50
C LYS A 268 -20.94 -1.97 16.02
N SER A 269 -21.10 -3.29 16.19
CA SER A 269 -22.31 -4.00 15.77
C SER A 269 -23.14 -4.47 16.96
N ASP A 270 -24.30 -3.84 17.18
CA ASP A 270 -25.32 -4.29 18.15
C ASP A 270 -25.95 -5.65 17.78
N ASP A 271 -25.56 -6.23 16.64
CA ASP A 271 -26.18 -7.42 16.05
C ASP A 271 -25.13 -8.48 15.68
N PHE A 272 -24.68 -9.21 16.70
CA PHE A 272 -23.73 -10.33 16.64
C PHE A 272 -24.04 -11.41 15.58
N LEU A 273 -25.25 -11.41 14.99
CA LEU A 273 -25.72 -12.42 14.06
C LEU A 273 -25.60 -12.04 12.57
N ILE A 274 -25.18 -10.80 12.24
CA ILE A 274 -25.09 -10.32 10.84
C ILE A 274 -23.73 -9.69 10.50
N ALA A 275 -22.72 -9.75 11.37
CA ALA A 275 -21.42 -9.15 11.10
C ALA A 275 -20.64 -9.92 10.00
N SER A 276 -20.99 -9.72 8.73
CA SER A 276 -20.03 -9.93 7.65
C SER A 276 -18.98 -8.83 7.80
N SER A 277 -17.81 -9.14 8.33
CA SER A 277 -16.67 -8.23 8.29
C SER A 277 -16.36 -7.95 6.82
N ASN A 278 -16.55 -6.71 6.37
CA ASN A 278 -16.01 -6.25 5.08
C ASN A 278 -14.50 -5.96 5.20
N THR A 279 -13.83 -6.61 6.17
CA THR A 279 -12.45 -6.34 6.52
C THR A 279 -11.55 -7.05 5.53
N ARG A 280 -10.64 -6.27 4.94
CA ARG A 280 -9.66 -6.74 3.99
C ARG A 280 -8.28 -6.69 4.61
N LEU A 281 -7.49 -7.72 4.32
CA LEU A 281 -6.06 -7.75 4.57
C LEU A 281 -5.31 -7.36 3.30
N LEU A 282 -4.60 -6.24 3.36
CA LEU A 282 -3.71 -5.74 2.32
C LEU A 282 -2.26 -6.05 2.70
N ASN A 283 -1.42 -6.28 1.70
CA ASN A 283 0.01 -6.54 1.86
C ASN A 283 0.80 -5.53 1.02
N TRP A 284 1.29 -4.48 1.67
CA TRP A 284 1.97 -3.36 1.04
C TRP A 284 3.47 -3.40 1.31
N SER A 285 4.25 -2.90 0.36
CA SER A 285 5.68 -2.62 0.50
C SER A 285 6.02 -1.23 0.04
N ILE A 286 6.85 -0.52 0.81
CA ILE A 286 7.40 0.78 0.46
C ILE A 286 8.93 0.66 0.55
N LYS A 287 9.63 0.93 -0.55
CA LYS A 287 11.08 0.78 -0.63
C LYS A 287 11.73 2.06 -1.12
N ASP A 288 12.57 2.66 -0.29
CA ASP A 288 13.33 3.85 -0.65
C ASP A 288 14.58 4.03 0.23
N ASN A 289 15.40 5.02 -0.10
CA ASN A 289 16.37 5.55 0.85
C ASN A 289 15.63 6.27 1.98
N LEU A 290 16.00 6.01 3.23
CA LEU A 290 15.34 6.62 4.39
C LEU A 290 15.34 8.14 4.38
N ALA A 291 16.39 8.76 3.82
CA ALA A 291 16.48 10.21 3.70
C ALA A 291 15.37 10.80 2.80
N ASN A 292 14.70 9.98 1.99
CA ASN A 292 13.63 10.38 1.08
C ASN A 292 12.23 10.32 1.72
N PHE A 293 12.08 9.77 2.93
CA PHE A 293 10.83 9.80 3.66
C PHE A 293 10.60 11.17 4.31
N ASN A 294 10.11 12.12 3.50
CA ASN A 294 9.78 13.47 3.94
C ASN A 294 8.33 13.63 4.42
N SER A 295 7.58 12.53 4.48
CA SER A 295 6.17 12.49 4.85
C SER A 295 5.81 11.09 5.35
N ASP A 296 4.82 11.02 6.22
CA ASP A 296 4.25 9.78 6.74
C ASP A 296 3.31 9.12 5.72
N LEU A 297 2.97 7.85 5.94
CA LEU A 297 1.83 7.25 5.28
C LEU A 297 0.57 7.78 5.97
N LEU A 298 -0.29 8.46 5.22
CA LEU A 298 -1.57 8.97 5.70
C LEU A 298 -2.61 8.67 4.63
N VAL A 299 -3.57 7.81 4.94
CA VAL A 299 -4.63 7.45 4.00
C VAL A 299 -5.98 7.53 4.69
N ASP A 300 -6.93 8.26 4.11
CA ASP A 300 -8.28 8.35 4.67
C ASP A 300 -9.35 7.87 3.69
N SER A 301 -10.56 7.66 4.22
CA SER A 301 -11.73 7.12 3.52
C SER A 301 -12.79 8.18 3.21
N LYS A 302 -12.49 9.47 3.41
CA LYS A 302 -13.46 10.57 3.29
C LYS A 302 -13.77 10.88 1.82
N ILE A 303 -15.02 10.64 1.42
CA ILE A 303 -15.43 10.78 0.02
C ILE A 303 -15.80 12.22 -0.38
N GLU A 304 -16.01 13.12 0.59
CA GLU A 304 -16.56 14.47 0.35
C GLU A 304 -15.71 15.30 -0.62
N GLY A 305 -14.39 15.08 -0.63
CA GLY A 305 -13.47 15.70 -1.58
C GLY A 305 -13.67 15.22 -3.02
N LEU A 306 -13.98 13.94 -3.21
CA LEU A 306 -14.14 13.30 -4.52
C LEU A 306 -15.52 13.54 -5.15
N LEU A 307 -16.54 13.84 -4.35
CA LEU A 307 -17.89 14.12 -4.84
C LEU A 307 -17.99 15.46 -5.58
N LYS A 308 -16.97 16.32 -5.51
CA LYS A 308 -17.00 17.68 -6.09
C LYS A 308 -17.22 17.71 -7.61
N ASN A 309 -16.83 16.66 -8.33
CA ASN A 309 -16.96 16.49 -9.78
C ASN A 309 -17.64 15.15 -10.13
N GLU A 310 -18.66 14.76 -9.35
CA GLU A 310 -19.49 13.59 -9.62
C GLU A 310 -20.22 13.69 -10.96
N ILE A 311 -20.28 12.57 -11.70
CA ILE A 311 -21.06 12.42 -12.92
C ILE A 311 -21.79 11.07 -12.90
N ILE A 312 -23.07 11.08 -13.26
CA ILE A 312 -23.82 9.86 -13.56
C ILE A 312 -23.76 9.62 -15.06
N TYR A 313 -23.17 8.50 -15.47
CA TYR A 313 -23.03 8.12 -16.87
C TYR A 313 -23.50 6.68 -17.09
N GLN A 314 -24.46 6.51 -18.00
CA GLN A 314 -25.11 5.22 -18.29
C GLN A 314 -25.65 4.48 -17.05
N GLY A 315 -26.15 5.23 -16.05
CA GLY A 315 -26.67 4.68 -14.79
C GLY A 315 -25.61 4.34 -13.76
N THR A 316 -24.32 4.54 -14.07
CA THR A 316 -23.21 4.35 -13.16
C THR A 316 -22.74 5.70 -12.62
N THR A 317 -22.54 5.80 -11.31
CA THR A 317 -21.98 7.00 -10.67
C THR A 317 -20.45 6.95 -10.72
N PHE A 318 -19.85 8.03 -11.21
CA PHE A 318 -18.41 8.25 -11.24
C PHE A 318 -18.06 9.47 -10.39
N ILE A 319 -17.04 9.35 -9.55
CA ILE A 319 -16.49 10.44 -8.72
C ILE A 319 -15.04 10.72 -9.09
N ASP A 320 -14.51 11.86 -8.66
CA ASP A 320 -13.18 12.33 -9.04
C ASP A 320 -12.89 12.23 -10.55
N VAL A 321 -13.84 12.73 -11.33
CA VAL A 321 -13.82 12.66 -12.78
C VAL A 321 -12.80 13.65 -13.37
N GLN A 322 -11.83 13.12 -14.09
CA GLN A 322 -10.74 13.88 -14.71
C GLN A 322 -10.66 13.59 -16.21
N ALA A 323 -10.52 14.64 -17.03
CA ALA A 323 -10.27 14.48 -18.45
C ALA A 323 -8.89 13.82 -18.66
N GLU A 324 -8.77 12.91 -19.63
CA GLU A 324 -7.48 12.32 -19.94
C GLU A 324 -6.49 13.37 -20.48
N LYS A 325 -5.32 13.44 -19.85
CA LYS A 325 -4.22 14.30 -20.30
C LYS A 325 -3.75 13.84 -21.69
N ASN A 326 -3.33 14.80 -22.51
CA ASN A 326 -2.75 14.58 -23.85
C ASN A 326 -3.73 13.97 -24.88
N TYR A 327 -5.04 14.13 -24.68
CA TYR A 327 -6.04 13.89 -25.71
C TYR A 327 -6.31 15.20 -26.50
N PRO A 328 -6.42 15.18 -27.85
CA PRO A 328 -6.25 14.03 -28.75
C PRO A 328 -4.83 13.45 -28.78
N TYR A 329 -4.70 12.13 -28.92
CA TYR A 329 -3.42 11.45 -28.81
C TYR A 329 -2.52 11.65 -30.04
N SER A 330 -1.23 11.88 -29.82
CA SER A 330 -0.24 11.88 -30.90
C SER A 330 0.06 10.46 -31.40
N SER A 331 0.32 10.31 -32.70
CA SER A 331 0.83 9.06 -33.29
C SER A 331 1.93 9.34 -34.30
N GLU A 332 2.90 8.44 -34.40
CA GLU A 332 3.92 8.45 -35.46
C GLU A 332 3.38 7.90 -36.79
N LYS A 333 2.22 7.21 -36.76
CA LYS A 333 1.57 6.69 -37.95
C LYS A 333 0.76 7.79 -38.64
N GLU A 334 0.62 7.65 -39.96
CA GLU A 334 -0.21 8.54 -40.76
C GLU A 334 -1.67 8.48 -40.27
N ILE A 335 -2.21 9.63 -39.92
CA ILE A 335 -3.58 9.76 -39.40
C ILE A 335 -4.56 9.88 -40.56
N GLU A 336 -5.50 8.96 -40.61
CA GLU A 336 -6.67 9.02 -41.48
C GLU A 336 -7.94 9.36 -40.68
N THR A 337 -8.97 9.82 -41.38
CA THR A 337 -10.28 10.15 -40.80
C THR A 337 -11.34 9.25 -41.39
N ILE A 338 -12.13 8.60 -40.55
CA ILE A 338 -13.28 7.80 -40.97
C ILE A 338 -14.56 8.33 -40.33
N SER A 339 -15.67 8.19 -41.02
CA SER A 339 -16.99 8.54 -40.51
C SER A 339 -17.99 7.44 -40.85
N GLY A 340 -18.93 7.20 -39.94
CA GLY A 340 -19.95 6.18 -40.10
C GLY A 340 -20.84 6.07 -38.87
N VAL A 341 -21.79 5.15 -38.91
CA VAL A 341 -22.65 4.85 -37.76
C VAL A 341 -21.83 4.03 -36.77
N ALA A 342 -21.85 4.42 -35.49
CA ALA A 342 -21.21 3.64 -34.44
C ALA A 342 -22.08 2.42 -34.10
N GLU A 343 -21.51 1.24 -34.23
CA GLU A 343 -22.16 -0.04 -34.00
C GLU A 343 -21.39 -0.85 -32.96
N MET A 344 -22.06 -1.79 -32.29
CA MET A 344 -21.40 -2.77 -31.44
C MET A 344 -20.96 -3.98 -32.26
N ARG A 345 -19.66 -4.28 -32.20
CA ARG A 345 -19.09 -5.51 -32.74
C ARG A 345 -18.76 -6.45 -31.60
N MET A 346 -19.20 -7.70 -31.71
CA MET A 346 -19.01 -8.71 -30.69
C MET A 346 -18.09 -9.83 -31.17
N GLY A 347 -17.38 -10.42 -30.21
CA GLY A 347 -16.60 -11.65 -30.39
C GLY A 347 -17.46 -12.90 -30.54
N SER A 348 -16.79 -14.06 -30.51
CA SER A 348 -17.46 -15.35 -30.57
C SER A 348 -18.14 -15.70 -29.23
N ARG A 349 -19.05 -16.69 -29.22
CA ARG A 349 -19.63 -17.20 -27.97
C ARG A 349 -18.59 -17.81 -27.02
N MET A 350 -17.51 -18.36 -27.58
CA MET A 350 -16.41 -18.98 -26.83
C MET A 350 -15.45 -17.93 -26.24
N HIS A 351 -15.25 -16.81 -26.94
CA HIS A 351 -14.41 -15.70 -26.50
C HIS A 351 -15.19 -14.39 -26.68
N PRO A 352 -16.09 -14.08 -25.74
CA PRO A 352 -16.96 -12.91 -25.85
C PRO A 352 -16.17 -11.64 -25.53
N TRP A 353 -16.08 -10.75 -26.51
CA TRP A 353 -15.60 -9.38 -26.35
C TRP A 353 -16.58 -8.43 -27.02
N LEU A 354 -16.55 -7.16 -26.63
CA LEU A 354 -17.40 -6.10 -27.16
C LEU A 354 -16.51 -4.94 -27.56
N ALA A 355 -16.70 -4.40 -28.76
CA ALA A 355 -16.01 -3.20 -29.23
C ALA A 355 -16.98 -2.28 -29.94
N ARG A 356 -16.83 -0.97 -29.73
CA ARG A 356 -17.41 0.01 -30.66
C ARG A 356 -16.74 -0.15 -32.01
N SER A 357 -17.51 0.04 -33.08
CA SER A 357 -17.02 -0.12 -34.45
C SER A 357 -17.63 0.91 -35.39
N ILE A 358 -16.90 1.25 -36.44
CA ILE A 358 -17.37 2.12 -37.53
C ILE A 358 -17.02 1.44 -38.84
N ASN A 359 -18.00 1.30 -39.75
CA ASN A 359 -17.80 0.66 -41.06
C ASN A 359 -17.14 -0.74 -40.94
N GLY A 360 -17.55 -1.52 -39.93
CA GLY A 360 -16.99 -2.83 -39.61
C GLY A 360 -15.64 -2.83 -38.89
N LYS A 361 -14.96 -1.69 -38.75
CA LYS A 361 -13.66 -1.60 -38.06
C LYS A 361 -13.84 -1.47 -36.56
N ALA A 362 -13.31 -2.41 -35.77
CA ALA A 362 -13.34 -2.34 -34.31
C ALA A 362 -12.42 -1.22 -33.80
N LEU A 363 -12.90 -0.41 -32.85
CA LEU A 363 -12.19 0.74 -32.32
C LEU A 363 -11.33 0.36 -31.12
N PHE A 364 -10.05 0.74 -31.19
CA PHE A 364 -9.07 0.59 -30.12
C PHE A 364 -8.49 1.95 -29.77
N SER A 365 -8.11 2.18 -28.53
CA SER A 365 -7.36 3.38 -28.16
C SER A 365 -5.93 3.29 -28.72
N ALA A 366 -5.49 4.31 -29.45
CA ALA A 366 -4.11 4.40 -29.92
C ALA A 366 -3.10 4.57 -28.77
N ARG A 367 -3.55 5.05 -27.59
CA ARG A 367 -2.73 5.23 -26.39
C ARG A 367 -2.50 3.92 -25.64
N THR A 368 -3.58 3.15 -25.40
CA THR A 368 -3.54 2.00 -24.49
C THR A 368 -3.59 0.65 -25.19
N ASN A 369 -3.86 0.63 -26.50
CA ASN A 369 -4.15 -0.58 -27.28
C ASN A 369 -5.32 -1.41 -26.71
N LYS A 370 -6.19 -0.80 -25.91
CA LYS A 370 -7.41 -1.41 -25.37
C LYS A 370 -8.61 -1.10 -26.26
N ILE A 371 -9.60 -1.99 -26.24
CA ILE A 371 -10.87 -1.81 -26.95
C ILE A 371 -11.62 -0.60 -26.36
N ILE A 372 -12.27 0.18 -27.21
CA ILE A 372 -13.18 1.25 -26.78
C ILE A 372 -14.59 0.66 -26.62
N THR A 373 -15.11 0.68 -25.38
CA THR A 373 -16.43 0.13 -25.02
C THR A 373 -17.35 1.17 -24.39
N ASN A 374 -16.84 1.97 -23.45
CA ASN A 374 -17.62 2.85 -22.60
C ASN A 374 -17.91 4.22 -23.26
N PHE A 375 -18.50 4.17 -24.45
CA PHE A 375 -18.72 5.30 -25.35
C PHE A 375 -20.16 5.26 -25.89
N ASP A 376 -21.01 6.20 -25.48
CA ASP A 376 -22.45 6.20 -25.74
C ASP A 376 -22.83 6.80 -27.10
N ALA A 377 -22.37 6.15 -28.17
CA ALA A 377 -22.61 6.60 -29.53
C ALA A 377 -23.37 5.58 -30.39
N GLU A 378 -24.01 4.58 -29.78
CA GLU A 378 -24.69 3.53 -30.54
C GLU A 378 -25.76 4.10 -31.48
N GLY A 379 -25.70 3.71 -32.75
CA GLY A 379 -26.60 4.21 -33.78
C GLY A 379 -26.35 5.66 -34.21
N GLN A 380 -25.41 6.39 -33.57
CA GLN A 380 -25.06 7.75 -33.94
C GLN A 380 -24.01 7.77 -35.05
N LYS A 381 -24.13 8.73 -35.97
CA LYS A 381 -23.06 9.01 -36.94
C LYS A 381 -21.95 9.78 -36.25
N ILE A 382 -20.74 9.24 -36.27
CA ILE A 382 -19.56 9.83 -35.64
C ILE A 382 -18.40 9.93 -36.62
N THR A 383 -17.44 10.78 -36.28
CA THR A 383 -16.17 10.95 -37.00
C THR A 383 -15.03 10.65 -36.05
N VAL A 384 -14.10 9.78 -36.46
CA VAL A 384 -12.90 9.44 -35.69
C VAL A 384 -11.65 9.65 -36.54
N LYS A 385 -10.57 10.06 -35.89
CA LYS A 385 -9.23 10.16 -36.45
C LYS A 385 -8.33 9.10 -35.81
N GLY A 386 -7.41 8.56 -36.57
CA GLY A 386 -6.57 7.45 -36.13
C GLY A 386 -5.88 6.75 -37.29
N TYR A 387 -5.59 5.46 -37.14
CA TYR A 387 -5.01 4.65 -38.21
C TYR A 387 -5.59 3.24 -38.24
N SER A 388 -5.80 2.71 -39.45
CA SER A 388 -6.21 1.32 -39.65
C SER A 388 -5.09 0.32 -39.33
N SER A 389 -5.48 -0.84 -38.84
CA SER A 389 -4.66 -2.05 -38.77
C SER A 389 -5.46 -3.23 -39.29
N LYS A 390 -4.76 -4.21 -39.89
CA LYS A 390 -5.39 -5.47 -40.34
C LYS A 390 -5.89 -6.29 -39.16
N GLU A 391 -5.16 -6.25 -38.05
CA GLU A 391 -5.51 -6.97 -36.84
C GLU A 391 -5.01 -6.26 -35.58
N ALA A 392 -5.62 -6.61 -34.45
CA ALA A 392 -5.17 -6.34 -33.09
C ALA A 392 -5.36 -7.60 -32.24
N HIS A 393 -4.69 -7.65 -31.10
CA HIS A 393 -4.77 -8.79 -30.19
C HIS A 393 -5.29 -8.34 -28.82
N ILE A 394 -6.13 -9.16 -28.21
CA ILE A 394 -6.53 -9.00 -26.81
C ILE A 394 -6.17 -10.28 -26.05
N ALA A 395 -5.80 -10.13 -24.78
CA ALA A 395 -5.61 -11.25 -23.87
C ALA A 395 -6.93 -11.53 -23.14
N MET A 396 -7.32 -12.80 -23.07
CA MET A 396 -8.50 -13.27 -22.34
C MET A 396 -8.14 -14.56 -21.58
N ARG A 397 -8.91 -14.91 -20.55
CA ARG A 397 -8.84 -16.27 -19.98
C ARG A 397 -9.80 -17.19 -20.73
N ASP A 398 -9.32 -18.36 -21.13
CA ASP A 398 -10.16 -19.38 -21.74
C ASP A 398 -11.26 -19.79 -20.73
N PRO A 399 -12.54 -19.82 -21.13
CA PRO A 399 -13.63 -20.17 -20.22
C PRO A 399 -13.56 -21.60 -19.68
N ILE A 400 -12.81 -22.50 -20.34
CA ILE A 400 -12.75 -23.93 -20.00
C ILE A 400 -11.62 -24.20 -19.01
N ASP A 401 -10.38 -23.83 -19.36
CA ASP A 401 -9.19 -24.18 -18.57
C ASP A 401 -8.58 -22.98 -17.82
N LYS A 402 -9.16 -21.78 -17.98
CA LYS A 402 -8.73 -20.52 -17.36
C LYS A 402 -7.31 -20.08 -17.76
N MET A 403 -6.71 -20.70 -18.77
CA MET A 403 -5.40 -20.30 -19.29
C MET A 403 -5.50 -19.00 -20.11
N PRO A 404 -4.47 -18.15 -20.10
CA PRO A 404 -4.45 -16.95 -20.92
C PRO A 404 -4.33 -17.31 -22.41
N VAL A 405 -5.26 -16.78 -23.22
CA VAL A 405 -5.30 -16.94 -24.67
C VAL A 405 -5.28 -15.57 -25.34
N LEU A 406 -4.56 -15.46 -26.44
CA LEU A 406 -4.53 -14.28 -27.31
C LEU A 406 -5.58 -14.42 -28.42
N ILE A 407 -6.52 -13.49 -28.47
CA ILE A 407 -7.57 -13.44 -29.49
C ILE A 407 -7.24 -12.37 -30.52
N SER A 408 -7.15 -12.78 -31.79
CA SER A 408 -6.97 -11.86 -32.92
C SER A 408 -8.31 -11.26 -33.35
N ILE A 409 -8.34 -9.93 -33.48
CA ILE A 409 -9.48 -9.14 -33.94
C ILE A 409 -9.08 -8.48 -35.26
N ARG A 410 -9.79 -8.84 -36.33
CA ARG A 410 -9.54 -8.30 -37.68
C ARG A 410 -10.25 -6.99 -37.92
N ASP A 411 -9.71 -6.19 -38.84
CA ASP A 411 -10.25 -4.90 -39.29
C ASP A 411 -10.40 -3.96 -38.10
N VAL A 412 -9.29 -3.36 -37.70
CA VAL A 412 -9.18 -2.55 -36.49
C VAL A 412 -8.82 -1.11 -36.86
N PHE A 413 -9.31 -0.16 -36.06
CA PHE A 413 -8.96 1.24 -36.16
C PHE A 413 -8.49 1.75 -34.79
N TYR A 414 -7.25 2.21 -34.73
CA TYR A 414 -6.67 2.79 -33.52
C TYR A 414 -6.97 4.27 -33.48
N VAL A 415 -7.83 4.67 -32.56
CA VAL A 415 -8.39 6.00 -32.38
C VAL A 415 -7.42 6.90 -31.62
N THR A 416 -7.06 8.02 -32.25
CA THR A 416 -6.38 9.15 -31.61
C THR A 416 -7.36 10.24 -31.19
N GLU A 417 -8.48 10.37 -31.90
CA GLU A 417 -9.52 11.35 -31.64
C GLU A 417 -10.89 10.80 -32.05
N ILE A 418 -11.90 10.98 -31.20
CA ILE A 418 -13.31 10.95 -31.55
C ILE A 418 -13.79 12.40 -31.57
N VAL A 419 -14.17 12.90 -32.74
CA VAL A 419 -14.51 14.31 -32.92
C VAL A 419 -15.79 14.64 -32.13
N GLY A 420 -15.72 15.67 -31.29
CA GLY A 420 -16.83 16.10 -30.43
C GLY A 420 -17.01 15.26 -29.16
N TRP A 421 -16.00 14.48 -28.78
CA TRP A 421 -16.00 13.68 -27.56
C TRP A 421 -14.65 13.77 -26.86
N THR A 422 -14.72 13.84 -25.53
CA THR A 422 -13.57 13.90 -24.64
C THR A 422 -13.56 12.65 -23.74
N PRO A 423 -12.43 11.92 -23.65
CA PRO A 423 -12.28 10.81 -22.73
C PRO A 423 -11.98 11.31 -21.31
N TYR A 424 -12.62 10.65 -20.35
CA TYR A 424 -12.48 10.88 -18.92
C TYR A 424 -12.14 9.58 -18.20
N ASN A 425 -11.55 9.72 -17.01
CA ASN A 425 -11.40 8.66 -16.04
C ASN A 425 -12.05 9.08 -14.72
N GLY A 426 -12.65 8.13 -14.02
CA GLY A 426 -13.27 8.37 -12.71
C GLY A 426 -13.35 7.08 -11.90
N ILE A 427 -13.62 7.23 -10.60
CA ILE A 427 -13.79 6.11 -9.68
C ILE A 427 -15.27 5.72 -9.69
N VAL A 428 -15.56 4.43 -9.89
CA VAL A 428 -16.94 3.94 -9.91
C VAL A 428 -17.44 3.77 -8.48
N VAL A 429 -18.65 4.26 -8.21
CA VAL A 429 -19.40 3.95 -7.00
C VAL A 429 -20.36 2.81 -7.31
N SER A 430 -20.14 1.66 -6.66
CA SER A 430 -21.00 0.49 -6.75
C SER A 430 -22.37 0.76 -6.11
N SER A 431 -23.37 -0.04 -6.47
CA SER A 431 -24.75 0.13 -5.95
C SER A 431 -24.88 -0.04 -4.44
N ASP A 432 -23.91 -0.71 -3.80
CA ASP A 432 -23.76 -0.89 -2.36
C ASP A 432 -22.94 0.23 -1.69
N GLY A 433 -22.54 1.26 -2.44
CA GLY A 433 -21.74 2.38 -1.95
C GLY A 433 -20.23 2.13 -1.91
N LYS A 434 -19.75 0.93 -2.29
CA LYS A 434 -18.31 0.65 -2.35
C LYS A 434 -17.65 1.36 -3.53
N LEU A 435 -16.43 1.81 -3.35
CA LEU A 435 -15.65 2.40 -4.43
C LEU A 435 -14.84 1.33 -5.16
N ASN A 436 -14.69 1.48 -6.47
CA ASN A 436 -13.78 0.66 -7.24
C ASN A 436 -12.34 1.14 -7.02
N ASP A 437 -11.43 0.21 -6.72
CA ASP A 437 -10.01 0.51 -6.49
C ASP A 437 -9.28 0.98 -7.77
N GLU A 438 -9.87 0.72 -8.95
CA GLU A 438 -9.38 1.18 -10.25
C GLU A 438 -10.23 2.31 -10.87
N ARG A 439 -9.55 3.24 -11.56
CA ARG A 439 -10.21 4.26 -12.38
C ARG A 439 -10.75 3.66 -13.67
N THR A 440 -12.03 3.87 -13.90
CA THR A 440 -12.72 3.42 -15.11
C THR A 440 -12.74 4.54 -16.15
N HIS A 441 -12.47 4.16 -17.40
CA HIS A 441 -12.45 5.08 -18.53
C HIS A 441 -13.84 5.18 -19.17
N PHE A 442 -14.25 6.38 -19.56
CA PHE A 442 -15.51 6.65 -20.25
C PHE A 442 -15.41 7.89 -21.14
N TRP A 443 -16.35 8.06 -22.05
CA TRP A 443 -16.35 9.17 -23.01
C TRP A 443 -17.57 10.04 -22.82
N LEU A 444 -17.37 11.36 -22.74
CA LEU A 444 -18.44 12.34 -22.69
C LEU A 444 -18.45 13.15 -23.99
N LYS A 445 -19.65 13.45 -24.46
CA LYS A 445 -19.84 14.33 -25.62
C LYS A 445 -19.54 15.77 -25.19
N ASP A 446 -18.80 16.49 -26.02
CA ASP A 446 -18.52 17.90 -25.77
C ASP A 446 -19.84 18.69 -25.80
N LYS A 447 -19.98 19.66 -24.88
CA LYS A 447 -21.20 20.47 -24.73
C LYS A 447 -21.32 21.57 -25.78
#